data_AF-A0A1J5IEJ6-F1
#
_entry.id   AF-A0A1J5IEJ6-F1
#
_cell.length_a   1.000
_cell.length_b   1.000
_cell.length_c   1.000
_cell.angle_alpha   90.00
_cell.angle_beta   90.00
_cell.angle_gamma   90.00
#
_symmetry.space_group_name_H-M   'P 1'
#
loop_
_entity.id
_entity.type
_entity.pdbx_description
1 polymer ?
#
loop_
_entity_poly.entity_id
_entity_poly.type
_entity_poly.pdbx_seq_one_letter_code
_entity_poly.pdbx_strand_id
1 'polypeptide(L)'
;MTNDALIYHPNKIIEEMELPKNYDPEEHGFVDDSVLSEDGCQMLYDFISGGRNIFHLESEIISLFKKTSIDNIFIKDVHFPYDSFYVHFGNDSGIYAPDYHNDGSEPFDKDLITYKNSVPIVGAYVQLDKEFTANEWKYTSLDIFLVPEPLGDAHYSHYASLAFDKYFGMRRLNEPASIKDAFKAYIYQNPFESDLDNEKNNKHPVLGDGINWHDEKKKWKPSIEEQVWEKTVYESMSLLINFILYIDSPDSDVKEDYPKSYPKKLVAKAESGNSKEAKRAESKLASQGYTKIKFVGKSLRKYFQQESFGSSVSPHWRRGHWRKQPYGLKEEGKTRPAWIKPTIVNKGTTDEQDMPGHIYEV
;
A
#
# COMPACT_ATOMS: atom_id res chain seq x y z
N MET A 1 -21.74 -4.49 14.48
CA MET A 1 -21.43 -4.42 13.02
C MET A 1 -20.26 -5.37 12.78
N THR A 2 -20.15 -6.02 11.64
CA THR A 2 -18.97 -6.83 11.30
C THR A 2 -17.75 -5.91 11.10
N ASN A 3 -16.55 -6.33 11.47
CA ASN A 3 -15.31 -5.55 11.35
C ASN A 3 -15.12 -4.95 9.93
N ASP A 4 -15.56 -5.65 8.88
CA ASP A 4 -15.53 -5.18 7.49
C ASP A 4 -16.24 -3.85 7.22
N ALA A 5 -17.21 -3.46 8.06
CA ALA A 5 -17.93 -2.19 7.88
C ALA A 5 -17.10 -0.97 8.35
N LEU A 6 -16.12 -1.17 9.24
CA LEU A 6 -15.25 -0.10 9.74
C LEU A 6 -14.14 0.23 8.73
N ILE A 7 -13.58 -0.81 8.10
CA ILE A 7 -12.46 -0.71 7.14
C ILE A 7 -12.75 0.26 5.98
N TYR A 8 -14.01 0.37 5.56
CA TYR A 8 -14.40 1.17 4.39
C TYR A 8 -15.21 2.41 4.72
N HIS A 9 -15.21 2.81 5.99
CA HIS A 9 -16.02 3.92 6.45
C HIS A 9 -15.11 5.00 7.05
N PRO A 10 -14.47 5.83 6.22
CA PRO A 10 -13.55 6.87 6.70
C PRO A 10 -14.24 7.85 7.66
N ASN A 11 -15.54 8.10 7.48
CA ASN A 11 -16.30 8.92 8.41
C ASN A 11 -16.41 8.28 9.80
N LYS A 12 -16.32 6.95 9.91
CA LYS A 12 -16.29 6.28 11.21
C LYS A 12 -14.92 6.39 11.86
N ILE A 13 -13.85 6.34 11.06
CA ILE A 13 -12.50 6.69 11.53
C ILE A 13 -12.51 8.12 12.10
N ILE A 14 -13.10 9.08 11.37
CA ILE A 14 -13.26 10.48 11.81
C ILE A 14 -14.19 10.61 13.04
N GLU A 15 -15.33 9.90 13.08
CA GLU A 15 -16.26 9.89 14.22
C GLU A 15 -15.64 9.25 15.47
N GLU A 16 -14.84 8.20 15.32
CA GLU A 16 -14.09 7.54 16.41
C GLU A 16 -12.87 8.34 16.84
N MET A 17 -12.33 9.19 15.95
CA MET A 17 -11.30 10.19 16.26
C MET A 17 -11.85 11.45 16.96
N GLU A 18 -13.14 11.47 17.31
CA GLU A 18 -13.82 12.61 17.95
C GLU A 18 -13.66 13.96 17.20
N LEU A 19 -13.39 13.94 15.89
CA LEU A 19 -13.29 15.17 15.12
C LEU A 19 -14.66 15.88 15.10
N PRO A 20 -14.74 17.18 15.45
CA PRO A 20 -16.00 17.91 15.45
C PRO A 20 -16.72 17.77 14.10
N LYS A 21 -18.04 17.57 14.11
CA LYS A 21 -18.85 17.34 12.89
C LYS A 21 -18.78 18.45 11.82
N ASN A 22 -18.19 19.59 12.15
CA ASN A 22 -17.94 20.74 11.27
C ASN A 22 -16.48 21.21 11.37
N TYR A 23 -15.54 20.28 11.57
CA TYR A 23 -14.14 20.64 11.70
C TYR A 23 -13.61 21.18 10.37
N ASP A 24 -13.36 22.49 10.35
CA ASP A 24 -12.67 23.18 9.28
C ASP A 24 -11.21 23.40 9.72
N PRO A 25 -10.24 22.71 9.08
CA PRO A 25 -8.82 22.85 9.41
C PRO A 25 -8.32 24.30 9.28
N GLU A 26 -8.90 25.09 8.38
CA GLU A 26 -8.51 26.49 8.16
C GLU A 26 -9.04 27.41 9.27
N GLU A 27 -10.22 27.12 9.85
CA GLU A 27 -10.83 27.95 10.89
C GLU A 27 -10.42 27.58 12.31
N HIS A 28 -10.03 26.33 12.58
CA HIS A 28 -9.87 25.83 13.95
C HIS A 28 -8.43 25.50 14.33
N GLY A 29 -7.50 25.49 13.37
CA GLY A 29 -6.15 24.95 13.58
C GLY A 29 -6.19 23.44 13.81
N PHE A 30 -5.09 22.74 13.52
CA PHE A 30 -4.98 21.30 13.75
C PHE A 30 -5.31 20.95 15.20
N VAL A 31 -6.20 19.96 15.40
CA VAL A 31 -6.64 19.49 16.72
C VAL A 31 -5.42 19.18 17.58
N ASP A 32 -5.50 19.45 18.89
CA ASP A 32 -4.55 19.01 19.93
C ASP A 32 -3.78 17.75 19.50
N ASP A 33 -2.43 17.78 19.53
CA ASP A 33 -1.44 16.84 18.95
C ASP A 33 -1.66 15.34 19.28
N SER A 34 -2.74 15.01 19.99
CA SER A 34 -3.12 13.71 20.53
C SER A 34 -3.90 12.78 19.59
N VAL A 35 -4.33 13.22 18.38
CA VAL A 35 -5.20 12.38 17.51
C VAL A 35 -4.61 12.08 16.12
N LEU A 36 -4.12 13.09 15.41
CA LEU A 36 -3.52 12.97 14.08
C LEU A 36 -2.49 14.08 13.86
N SER A 37 -1.38 13.77 13.20
CA SER A 37 -0.47 14.80 12.70
C SER A 37 -1.14 15.70 11.65
N GLU A 38 -0.57 16.87 11.40
CA GLU A 38 -1.00 17.79 10.33
C GLU A 38 -1.07 17.06 8.98
N ASP A 39 -0.03 16.28 8.65
CA ASP A 39 0.04 15.46 7.43
C ASP A 39 -1.08 14.41 7.36
N GLY A 40 -1.42 13.77 8.49
CA GLY A 40 -2.52 12.80 8.55
C GLY A 40 -3.89 13.43 8.34
N CYS A 41 -4.10 14.64 8.87
CA CYS A 41 -5.33 15.40 8.64
C CYS A 41 -5.45 15.82 7.17
N GLN A 42 -4.37 16.34 6.59
CA GLN A 42 -4.32 16.74 5.19
C GLN A 42 -4.59 15.55 4.27
N MET A 43 -4.00 14.39 4.55
CA MET A 43 -4.27 13.17 3.79
C MET A 43 -5.74 12.78 3.80
N LEU A 44 -6.36 12.74 4.98
CA LEU A 44 -7.77 12.37 5.09
C LEU A 44 -8.66 13.37 4.34
N TYR A 45 -8.33 14.65 4.39
CA TYR A 45 -9.02 15.68 3.61
C TYR A 45 -8.91 15.39 2.11
N ASP A 46 -7.70 15.17 1.59
CA ASP A 46 -7.44 14.89 0.17
C ASP A 46 -8.10 13.59 -0.30
N PHE A 47 -8.12 12.57 0.54
CA PHE A 47 -8.82 11.32 0.27
C PHE A 47 -10.34 11.52 0.15
N ILE A 48 -10.93 12.31 1.05
CA ILE A 48 -12.36 12.60 1.05
C ILE A 48 -12.75 13.50 -0.13
N SER A 49 -11.99 14.58 -0.35
CA SER A 49 -12.22 15.53 -1.44
C SER A 49 -11.97 14.88 -2.82
N GLY A 50 -11.02 13.94 -2.89
CA GLY A 50 -10.72 13.12 -4.07
C GLY A 50 -11.76 12.03 -4.39
N GLY A 51 -12.83 11.90 -3.59
CA GLY A 51 -13.96 11.01 -3.87
C GLY A 51 -13.89 9.64 -3.17
N ARG A 52 -13.05 9.48 -2.15
CA ARG A 52 -12.91 8.24 -1.36
C ARG A 52 -12.63 7.01 -2.21
N ASN A 53 -11.57 7.08 -3.01
CA ASN A 53 -11.19 5.99 -3.91
C ASN A 53 -10.64 4.81 -3.12
N ILE A 54 -11.43 3.76 -2.94
CA ILE A 54 -11.04 2.57 -2.17
C ILE A 54 -10.85 1.37 -3.09
N PHE A 55 -9.71 0.70 -2.94
CA PHE A 55 -9.40 -0.57 -3.56
C PHE A 55 -9.32 -1.68 -2.51
N HIS A 56 -9.91 -2.83 -2.80
CA HIS A 56 -9.80 -4.04 -1.98
C HIS A 56 -9.08 -5.13 -2.78
N LEU A 57 -7.92 -5.56 -2.30
CA LEU A 57 -7.16 -6.64 -2.90
C LEU A 57 -7.63 -7.99 -2.34
N GLU A 58 -7.96 -8.91 -3.24
CA GLU A 58 -8.30 -10.28 -2.85
C GLU A 58 -7.03 -11.07 -2.45
N SER A 59 -7.14 -12.01 -1.50
CA SER A 59 -5.98 -12.75 -0.98
C SER A 59 -5.18 -13.47 -2.07
N GLU A 60 -5.84 -13.93 -3.14
CA GLU A 60 -5.19 -14.54 -4.29
C GLU A 60 -4.22 -13.60 -5.01
N ILE A 61 -4.63 -12.34 -5.27
CA ILE A 61 -3.77 -11.39 -5.98
C ILE A 61 -2.61 -10.94 -5.11
N ILE A 62 -2.86 -10.75 -3.81
CA ILE A 62 -1.83 -10.46 -2.82
C ILE A 62 -0.75 -11.55 -2.84
N SER A 63 -1.16 -12.82 -2.85
CA SER A 63 -0.23 -13.96 -2.88
C SER A 63 0.69 -13.96 -4.11
N LEU A 64 0.21 -13.44 -5.25
CA LEU A 64 0.99 -13.29 -6.48
C LEU A 64 1.88 -12.05 -6.45
N PHE A 65 1.40 -10.93 -5.92
CA PHE A 65 2.19 -9.71 -5.75
C PHE A 65 3.38 -9.92 -4.82
N LYS A 66 3.20 -10.64 -3.70
CA LYS A 66 4.32 -11.02 -2.81
C LYS A 66 5.40 -11.86 -3.50
N LYS A 67 5.06 -12.50 -4.63
CA LYS A 67 5.99 -13.27 -5.47
C LYS A 67 6.39 -12.52 -6.74
N THR A 68 6.10 -11.23 -6.85
CA THR A 68 6.42 -10.40 -8.02
C THR A 68 7.41 -9.30 -7.61
N SER A 69 8.58 -9.26 -8.25
CA SER A 69 9.58 -8.22 -7.97
C SER A 69 9.25 -6.92 -8.71
N ILE A 70 9.50 -5.81 -8.01
CA ILE A 70 9.39 -4.44 -8.50
C ILE A 70 10.75 -3.74 -8.63
N ASP A 71 11.85 -4.45 -8.37
CA ASP A 71 13.20 -3.89 -8.22
C ASP A 71 13.64 -3.04 -9.42
N ASN A 72 13.24 -3.43 -10.63
CA ASN A 72 13.66 -2.81 -11.88
C ASN A 72 12.59 -1.87 -12.49
N ILE A 73 11.53 -1.58 -11.74
CA ILE A 73 10.54 -0.58 -12.14
C ILE A 73 11.10 0.80 -11.84
N PHE A 74 10.96 1.73 -12.78
CA PHE A 74 11.28 3.13 -12.53
C PHE A 74 10.03 3.85 -12.07
N ILE A 75 10.22 4.80 -11.16
CA ILE A 75 9.14 5.55 -10.55
C ILE A 75 8.29 6.26 -11.60
N LYS A 76 8.94 6.89 -12.58
CA LYS A 76 8.29 7.57 -13.70
C LYS A 76 7.42 6.67 -14.58
N ASP A 77 7.57 5.35 -14.48
CA ASP A 77 6.74 4.38 -15.23
C ASP A 77 5.48 3.98 -14.44
N VAL A 78 5.31 4.46 -13.21
CA VAL A 78 4.17 4.16 -12.35
C VAL A 78 3.10 5.22 -12.56
N HIS A 79 1.96 4.81 -13.12
CA HIS A 79 0.80 5.70 -13.32
C HIS A 79 -0.22 5.47 -12.21
N PHE A 80 -0.40 6.47 -11.37
CA PHE A 80 -1.35 6.40 -10.27
C PHE A 80 -2.78 6.65 -10.75
N PRO A 81 -3.78 5.92 -10.22
CA PRO A 81 -5.18 6.05 -10.66
C PRO A 81 -5.85 7.34 -10.16
N TYR A 82 -5.36 7.87 -9.03
CA TYR A 82 -5.87 9.05 -8.33
C TYR A 82 -4.73 9.72 -7.57
N ASP A 83 -4.90 11.00 -7.25
CA ASP A 83 -3.96 11.74 -6.40
C ASP A 83 -4.03 11.30 -4.93
N SER A 84 -5.19 10.84 -4.46
CA SER A 84 -5.36 10.22 -3.15
C SER A 84 -6.32 9.02 -3.20
N PHE A 85 -5.92 7.91 -2.60
CA PHE A 85 -6.70 6.67 -2.55
C PHE A 85 -6.28 5.76 -1.39
N TYR A 86 -7.16 4.83 -1.02
CA TYR A 86 -6.91 3.81 0.00
C TYR A 86 -6.85 2.43 -0.63
N VAL A 87 -5.87 1.62 -0.22
CA VAL A 87 -5.74 0.21 -0.63
C VAL A 87 -5.83 -0.67 0.60
N HIS A 88 -6.86 -1.50 0.66
CA HIS A 88 -7.02 -2.54 1.67
C HIS A 88 -6.45 -3.86 1.15
N PHE A 89 -5.55 -4.46 1.92
CA PHE A 89 -4.95 -5.78 1.67
C PHE A 89 -5.12 -6.78 2.82
N GLY A 90 -5.72 -6.37 3.94
CA GLY A 90 -6.11 -7.25 5.05
C GLY A 90 -4.96 -7.97 5.75
N ASN A 91 -5.31 -8.77 6.77
CA ASN A 91 -4.35 -9.51 7.59
C ASN A 91 -3.62 -10.61 6.79
N ASP A 92 -4.27 -11.17 5.78
CA ASP A 92 -3.71 -12.20 4.91
C ASP A 92 -2.51 -11.70 4.09
N SER A 93 -2.29 -10.37 4.05
CA SER A 93 -1.07 -9.79 3.50
C SER A 93 0.18 -10.29 4.20
N GLY A 94 0.09 -10.66 5.49
CA GLY A 94 1.21 -11.06 6.32
C GLY A 94 2.27 -9.97 6.48
N ILE A 95 1.86 -8.71 6.36
CA ILE A 95 2.67 -7.52 6.63
C ILE A 95 2.39 -7.09 8.07
N TYR A 96 3.44 -6.82 8.84
CA TYR A 96 3.34 -6.48 10.26
C TYR A 96 4.26 -5.30 10.59
N ALA A 97 3.83 -4.41 11.46
CA ALA A 97 4.66 -3.36 12.07
C ALA A 97 4.98 -3.73 13.53
N PRO A 98 6.10 -3.27 14.11
CA PRO A 98 6.37 -3.49 15.53
C PRO A 98 5.31 -2.80 16.39
N ASP A 99 4.92 -3.45 17.49
CA ASP A 99 4.03 -2.90 18.51
C ASP A 99 4.85 -2.17 19.59
N TYR A 100 4.67 -0.86 19.67
CA TYR A 100 5.37 0.01 20.62
C TYR A 100 4.78 0.00 22.03
N HIS A 101 3.61 -0.61 22.23
CA HIS A 101 2.90 -0.54 23.50
C HIS A 101 3.23 -1.68 24.47
N ASN A 102 3.95 -2.70 24.02
CA ASN A 102 4.45 -3.73 24.94
C ASN A 102 5.73 -3.21 25.60
N ASP A 103 5.63 -2.92 26.89
CA ASP A 103 6.56 -2.22 27.80
C ASP A 103 7.97 -2.83 27.99
N GLY A 104 8.49 -3.58 27.01
CA GLY A 104 9.87 -4.06 27.00
C GLY A 104 10.18 -5.16 28.04
N SER A 105 9.17 -5.77 28.68
CA SER A 105 9.39 -6.79 29.71
C SER A 105 9.72 -8.18 29.16
N GLU A 106 9.44 -8.50 27.89
CA GLU A 106 9.88 -9.75 27.25
C GLU A 106 10.87 -9.50 26.11
N PRO A 107 12.07 -10.12 26.14
CA PRO A 107 13.08 -9.95 25.11
C PRO A 107 12.59 -10.45 23.77
N PHE A 108 12.86 -9.68 22.70
CA PHE A 108 12.80 -10.15 21.32
C PHE A 108 13.58 -11.47 21.21
N ASP A 109 12.87 -12.56 20.93
CA ASP A 109 13.52 -13.81 20.55
C ASP A 109 14.16 -13.59 19.17
N LYS A 110 15.48 -13.70 19.11
CA LYS A 110 16.27 -13.48 17.89
C LYS A 110 16.19 -14.66 16.93
N ASP A 111 15.86 -15.85 17.44
CA ASP A 111 15.90 -17.11 16.69
C ASP A 111 14.51 -17.51 16.20
N LEU A 112 13.46 -16.92 16.79
CA LEU A 112 12.09 -16.94 16.30
C LEU A 112 11.60 -15.50 16.18
N ILE A 113 11.48 -14.97 14.96
CA ILE A 113 10.62 -13.82 14.66
C ILE A 113 9.15 -14.25 14.86
N THR A 114 8.81 -14.73 16.05
CA THR A 114 7.44 -14.92 16.50
C THR A 114 6.98 -13.59 17.06
N TYR A 115 6.33 -12.86 16.17
CA TYR A 115 5.55 -11.64 16.26
C TYR A 115 4.59 -11.53 17.47
N LYS A 116 5.07 -11.72 18.70
CA LYS A 116 4.27 -11.48 19.91
C LYS A 116 3.93 -9.98 20.08
N ASN A 117 4.76 -9.10 19.52
CA ASN A 117 4.66 -7.64 19.63
C ASN A 117 4.63 -7.01 18.24
N SER A 118 3.69 -7.43 17.39
CA SER A 118 3.53 -6.77 16.09
C SER A 118 2.08 -6.66 15.71
N VAL A 119 1.76 -5.57 15.04
CA VAL A 119 0.41 -5.28 14.59
C VAL A 119 0.32 -5.56 13.10
N PRO A 120 -0.64 -6.38 12.64
CA PRO A 120 -0.83 -6.60 11.21
C PRO A 120 -1.19 -5.28 10.53
N ILE A 121 -0.61 -5.02 9.37
CA ILE A 121 -1.00 -3.90 8.52
C ILE A 121 -2.07 -4.41 7.55
N VAL A 122 -3.21 -3.72 7.53
CA VAL A 122 -4.39 -4.12 6.75
C VAL A 122 -4.61 -3.26 5.51
N GLY A 123 -3.96 -2.11 5.43
CA GLY A 123 -4.04 -1.27 4.25
C GLY A 123 -3.05 -0.12 4.27
N ALA A 124 -3.18 0.76 3.30
CA ALA A 124 -2.44 2.01 3.27
C ALA A 124 -3.26 3.10 2.55
N TYR A 125 -3.18 4.32 3.05
CA TYR A 125 -3.51 5.49 2.26
C TYR A 125 -2.30 5.86 1.42
N VAL A 126 -2.57 6.25 0.18
CA VAL A 126 -1.57 6.67 -0.80
C VAL A 126 -1.96 8.06 -1.27
N GLN A 127 -1.02 8.98 -1.15
CA GLN A 127 -1.17 10.36 -1.57
C GLN A 127 -0.01 10.77 -2.49
N LEU A 128 -0.32 11.57 -3.49
CA LEU A 128 0.64 12.19 -4.37
C LEU A 128 0.60 13.69 -4.19
N ASP A 129 1.70 14.27 -3.77
CA ASP A 129 1.79 15.71 -3.71
C ASP A 129 2.29 16.24 -5.04
N LYS A 130 1.70 17.38 -5.39
CA LYS A 130 2.08 18.14 -6.58
C LYS A 130 2.57 19.50 -6.14
N GLU A 131 3.70 19.91 -6.69
CA GLU A 131 4.14 21.30 -6.63
C GLU A 131 4.01 21.93 -8.01
N PHE A 132 3.53 23.16 -8.05
CA PHE A 132 3.54 23.96 -9.26
C PHE A 132 4.94 24.56 -9.45
N THR A 133 5.68 24.06 -10.43
CA THR A 133 7.04 24.50 -10.72
C THR A 133 7.18 24.87 -12.19
N ALA A 134 7.82 26.01 -12.49
CA ALA A 134 8.12 26.42 -13.88
C ALA A 134 6.93 26.32 -14.87
N ASN A 135 5.72 26.71 -14.41
CA ASN A 135 4.46 26.70 -15.17
C ASN A 135 3.81 25.32 -15.41
N GLU A 136 4.24 24.27 -14.72
CA GLU A 136 3.59 22.95 -14.78
C GLU A 136 3.45 22.34 -13.39
N TRP A 137 2.40 21.53 -13.20
CA TRP A 137 2.24 20.72 -12.00
C TRP A 137 3.16 19.51 -12.10
N LYS A 138 4.02 19.31 -11.11
CA LYS A 138 4.89 18.14 -11.00
C LYS A 138 4.60 17.40 -9.73
N TYR A 139 4.50 16.08 -9.84
CA TYR A 139 4.53 15.23 -8.67
C TYR A 139 5.90 15.34 -7.99
N THR A 140 5.90 15.67 -6.71
CA THR A 140 7.11 15.92 -5.93
C THR A 140 7.37 14.83 -4.90
N SER A 141 6.31 14.30 -4.30
CA SER A 141 6.34 13.18 -3.35
C SER A 141 5.24 12.17 -3.58
N LEU A 142 5.51 10.95 -3.11
CA LEU A 142 4.55 9.88 -2.89
C LEU A 142 4.56 9.62 -1.41
N ASP A 143 3.38 9.67 -0.80
CA ASP A 143 3.15 9.56 0.63
C ASP A 143 2.32 8.32 0.91
N ILE A 144 2.82 7.47 1.80
CA ILE A 144 2.21 6.19 2.15
C ILE A 144 2.01 6.14 3.66
N PHE A 145 0.75 6.05 4.07
CA PHE A 145 0.34 5.98 5.46
C PHE A 145 -0.25 4.59 5.75
N LEU A 146 0.49 3.78 6.51
CA LEU A 146 0.16 2.37 6.74
C LEU A 146 -0.92 2.22 7.81
N VAL A 147 -1.98 1.50 7.50
CA VAL A 147 -3.12 1.30 8.42
C VAL A 147 -2.97 -0.03 9.14
N PRO A 148 -2.70 -0.03 10.46
CA PRO A 148 -2.70 -1.26 11.25
C PRO A 148 -4.12 -1.80 11.46
N GLU A 149 -4.24 -3.10 11.73
CA GLU A 149 -5.48 -3.69 12.21
C GLU A 149 -5.82 -3.10 13.58
N PRO A 150 -7.07 -2.70 13.81
CA PRO A 150 -7.46 -2.24 15.13
C PRO A 150 -7.39 -3.33 16.19
N LEU A 151 -6.52 -3.13 17.16
CA LEU A 151 -6.46 -3.90 18.40
C LEU A 151 -7.54 -3.42 19.39
N GLY A 152 -8.82 -3.53 19.03
CA GLY A 152 -9.94 -3.23 19.94
C GLY A 152 -10.12 -1.75 20.36
N ASP A 153 -11.07 -1.54 21.29
CA ASP A 153 -11.87 -0.31 21.49
C ASP A 153 -11.15 0.99 21.95
N ALA A 154 -9.82 1.06 22.08
CA ALA A 154 -9.19 2.24 22.74
C ALA A 154 -7.86 2.76 22.18
N HIS A 155 -7.26 2.16 21.14
CA HIS A 155 -5.90 2.52 20.70
C HIS A 155 -5.80 3.13 19.29
N TYR A 156 -6.93 3.41 18.64
CA TYR A 156 -6.96 3.88 17.24
C TYR A 156 -6.22 5.21 17.02
N SER A 157 -6.26 6.15 17.97
CA SER A 157 -5.61 7.47 17.85
C SER A 157 -4.09 7.38 17.78
N HIS A 158 -3.46 6.52 18.60
CA HIS A 158 -2.01 6.36 18.59
C HIS A 158 -1.51 5.60 17.35
N TYR A 159 -2.27 4.60 16.90
CA TYR A 159 -1.96 3.87 15.68
C TYR A 159 -2.17 4.70 14.41
N ALA A 160 -3.13 5.63 14.44
CA ALA A 160 -3.23 6.66 13.42
C ALA A 160 -1.97 7.55 13.47
N SER A 161 -1.55 8.08 14.63
CA SER A 161 -0.29 8.84 14.73
C SER A 161 0.91 8.07 14.16
N LEU A 162 1.10 6.78 14.47
CA LEU A 162 2.18 5.96 13.91
C LEU A 162 2.05 5.71 12.39
N ALA A 163 0.81 5.58 11.88
CA ALA A 163 0.53 5.52 10.45
C ALA A 163 0.94 6.82 9.74
N PHE A 164 0.86 7.95 10.45
CA PHE A 164 0.99 9.31 9.95
C PHE A 164 2.34 10.00 10.24
N ASP A 165 3.11 9.54 11.22
CA ASP A 165 4.42 10.10 11.59
C ASP A 165 5.60 9.42 10.89
N LYS A 166 5.44 8.15 10.48
CA LYS A 166 6.47 7.39 9.74
C LYS A 166 6.12 7.29 8.26
N TYR A 167 6.08 8.46 7.64
CA TYR A 167 5.82 8.63 6.22
C TYR A 167 7.03 8.22 5.37
N PHE A 168 6.80 7.42 4.32
CA PHE A 168 7.79 7.19 3.28
C PHE A 168 7.62 8.20 2.15
N GLY A 169 8.54 9.17 2.10
CA GLY A 169 8.57 10.20 1.07
C GLY A 169 9.51 9.91 -0.06
N MET A 170 8.96 9.47 -1.19
CA MET A 170 9.74 9.48 -2.42
C MET A 170 9.80 10.87 -3.01
N ARG A 171 10.70 11.70 -2.48
CA ARG A 171 11.00 12.99 -3.10
C ARG A 171 11.63 12.76 -4.48
N ARG A 172 11.23 13.58 -5.46
CA ARG A 172 11.72 13.56 -6.84
C ARG A 172 11.27 12.33 -7.63
N LEU A 173 9.96 12.08 -7.69
CA LEU A 173 9.35 11.03 -8.53
C LEU A 173 9.75 11.09 -10.02
N ASN A 174 10.22 12.26 -10.48
CA ASN A 174 10.69 12.49 -11.85
C ASN A 174 12.15 12.03 -12.10
N GLU A 175 12.88 11.60 -11.07
CA GLU A 175 14.24 11.10 -11.24
C GLU A 175 14.25 9.69 -11.87
N PRO A 176 15.27 9.36 -12.70
CA PRO A 176 15.37 8.07 -13.37
C PRO A 176 15.84 6.94 -12.44
N ALA A 177 15.43 6.95 -11.18
CA ALA A 177 15.77 5.91 -10.21
C ALA A 177 14.81 4.71 -10.32
N SER A 178 15.37 3.50 -10.17
CA SER A 178 14.56 2.32 -9.92
C SER A 178 13.93 2.43 -8.53
N ILE A 179 12.80 1.76 -8.28
CA ILE A 179 12.18 1.74 -6.95
C ILE A 179 13.15 1.15 -5.91
N LYS A 180 13.95 0.16 -6.29
CA LYS A 180 14.99 -0.40 -5.42
C LYS A 180 16.01 0.66 -5.00
N ASP A 181 16.48 1.46 -5.95
CA ASP A 181 17.49 2.48 -5.69
C ASP A 181 16.91 3.64 -4.88
N ALA A 182 15.66 4.03 -5.17
CA ALA A 182 14.96 5.06 -4.43
C ALA A 182 14.67 4.64 -2.98
N PHE A 183 14.25 3.39 -2.77
CA PHE A 183 14.04 2.84 -1.43
C PHE A 183 15.34 2.78 -0.62
N LYS A 184 16.44 2.31 -1.24
CA LYS A 184 17.76 2.35 -0.61
C LYS A 184 18.16 3.78 -0.25
N ALA A 185 18.00 4.72 -1.18
CA ALA A 185 18.34 6.12 -0.94
C ALA A 185 17.54 6.69 0.24
N TYR A 186 16.25 6.37 0.33
CA TYR A 186 15.40 6.78 1.46
C TYR A 186 15.93 6.25 2.80
N ILE A 187 16.21 4.95 2.91
CA ILE A 187 16.73 4.35 4.16
C ILE A 187 18.04 5.02 4.58
N TYR A 188 18.91 5.33 3.62
CA TYR A 188 20.19 5.97 3.92
C TYR A 188 20.06 7.45 4.29
N GLN A 189 19.07 8.16 3.75
CA GLN A 189 18.85 9.59 4.02
C GLN A 189 18.08 9.85 5.31
N ASN A 190 17.22 8.91 5.71
CA ASN A 190 16.39 9.00 6.91
C ASN A 190 16.61 7.74 7.77
N PRO A 191 17.80 7.54 8.36
CA PRO A 191 17.93 6.54 9.42
C PRO A 191 16.90 6.92 10.48
N PHE A 192 16.03 5.98 10.89
CA PHE A 192 14.97 6.26 11.86
C PHE A 192 15.61 6.98 13.06
N GLU A 193 15.25 8.24 13.29
CA GLU A 193 15.78 8.98 14.42
C GLU A 193 15.24 8.30 15.68
N SER A 194 16.10 7.52 16.36
CA SER A 194 15.77 7.05 17.70
C SER A 194 15.87 8.27 18.61
N ASP A 195 14.75 8.92 18.87
CA ASP A 195 14.65 10.07 19.78
C ASP A 195 15.18 9.79 21.21
N LEU A 196 15.46 8.53 21.53
CA LEU A 196 15.82 8.08 22.87
C LEU A 196 17.28 8.36 23.29
N ASP A 197 18.18 8.79 22.41
CA ASP A 197 19.61 8.98 22.78
C ASP A 197 20.20 10.39 22.50
N ASN A 198 19.47 11.30 21.83
CA ASN A 198 20.08 12.50 21.26
C ASN A 198 20.13 13.76 22.15
N GLU A 199 19.50 13.79 23.34
CA GLU A 199 19.66 14.93 24.25
C GLU A 199 21.12 15.11 24.75
N LYS A 200 21.99 14.09 24.65
CA LYS A 200 23.36 14.17 25.18
C LYS A 200 24.44 14.47 24.15
N ASN A 201 24.17 14.37 22.85
CA ASN A 201 25.19 14.61 21.82
C ASN A 201 24.62 15.42 20.65
N ASN A 202 24.54 16.74 20.83
CA ASN A 202 24.22 17.77 19.83
C ASN A 202 25.21 17.79 18.63
N LYS A 203 25.27 16.72 17.83
CA LYS A 203 26.00 16.65 16.57
C LYS A 203 25.27 15.76 15.57
N HIS A 204 24.02 16.08 15.25
CA HIS A 204 23.49 15.71 13.94
C HIS A 204 23.77 16.86 12.97
N PRO A 205 24.32 16.59 11.78
CA PRO A 205 24.54 17.62 10.79
C PRO A 205 23.18 18.08 10.26
N VAL A 206 22.92 19.38 10.41
CA VAL A 206 21.71 20.04 9.89
C VAL A 206 21.60 19.78 8.38
N LEU A 207 20.42 19.40 7.91
CA LEU A 207 20.06 19.26 6.50
C LEU A 207 20.10 20.63 5.80
N GLY A 208 21.31 21.08 5.48
CA GLY A 208 21.59 22.30 4.75
C GLY A 208 23.06 22.27 4.37
N ASP A 209 23.33 22.21 3.08
CA ASP A 209 24.66 22.26 2.46
C ASP A 209 25.49 20.97 2.51
N GLY A 210 25.36 20.17 1.43
CA GLY A 210 26.47 19.42 0.84
C GLY A 210 27.36 18.62 1.80
N ILE A 211 26.77 17.78 2.63
CA ILE A 211 27.55 16.88 3.50
C ILE A 211 28.25 15.84 2.62
N ASN A 212 29.58 15.93 2.55
CA ASN A 212 30.44 14.90 2.00
C ASN A 212 30.38 13.67 2.90
N TRP A 213 29.60 12.66 2.50
CA TRP A 213 29.45 11.33 3.15
C TRP A 213 30.73 10.47 3.16
N HIS A 214 31.89 11.06 2.90
CA HIS A 214 33.13 10.34 2.69
C HIS A 214 33.96 10.06 3.94
N ASP A 215 33.63 10.66 5.09
CA ASP A 215 34.36 10.40 6.34
C ASP A 215 33.61 9.45 7.28
N GLU A 216 34.26 8.30 7.49
CA GLU A 216 34.02 7.26 8.49
C GLU A 216 32.84 6.29 8.28
N LYS A 217 33.16 5.21 7.56
CA LYS A 217 32.47 3.91 7.50
C LYS A 217 32.35 3.20 8.86
N LYS A 218 31.85 3.85 9.92
CA LYS A 218 31.21 3.09 11.00
C LYS A 218 30.00 2.44 10.37
N LYS A 219 30.07 1.11 10.19
CA LYS A 219 28.93 0.31 9.68
C LYS A 219 27.78 0.51 10.66
N TRP A 220 26.90 1.46 10.36
CA TRP A 220 25.62 1.58 11.03
C TRP A 220 24.94 0.21 10.96
N LYS A 221 24.46 -0.25 12.11
CA LYS A 221 23.73 -1.51 12.23
C LYS A 221 22.35 -1.14 12.74
N PRO A 222 21.29 -1.31 11.92
CA PRO A 222 19.95 -1.02 12.38
C PRO A 222 19.61 -1.90 13.59
N SER A 223 18.84 -1.35 14.52
CA SER A 223 18.17 -2.10 15.56
C SER A 223 17.25 -3.16 14.92
N ILE A 224 16.82 -4.15 15.71
CA ILE A 224 15.86 -5.17 15.22
C ILE A 224 14.56 -4.48 14.79
N GLU A 225 14.13 -3.48 15.53
CA GLU A 225 12.91 -2.73 15.26
C GLU A 225 12.99 -1.95 13.93
N GLU A 226 14.13 -1.29 13.67
CA GLU A 226 14.38 -0.60 12.40
C GLU A 226 14.38 -1.59 11.23
N GLN A 227 14.94 -2.79 11.41
CA GLN A 227 14.89 -3.85 10.40
C GLN A 227 13.47 -4.35 10.14
N VAL A 228 12.63 -4.45 11.19
CA VAL A 228 11.22 -4.80 11.04
C VAL A 228 10.51 -3.71 10.24
N TRP A 229 10.65 -2.43 10.62
CA TRP A 229 10.05 -1.32 9.89
C TRP A 229 10.51 -1.24 8.43
N GLU A 230 11.81 -1.38 8.18
CA GLU A 230 12.36 -1.41 6.82
C GLU A 230 11.65 -2.47 5.98
N LYS A 231 11.48 -3.67 6.55
CA LYS A 231 10.75 -4.76 5.92
C LYS A 231 9.27 -4.42 5.72
N THR A 232 8.59 -3.88 6.74
CA THR A 232 7.17 -3.50 6.67
C THR A 232 6.92 -2.50 5.54
N VAL A 233 7.73 -1.45 5.47
CA VAL A 233 7.63 -0.41 4.42
C VAL A 233 7.92 -1.01 3.05
N TYR A 234 9.00 -1.80 2.92
CA TYR A 234 9.34 -2.43 1.64
C TYR A 234 8.25 -3.36 1.12
N GLU A 235 7.69 -4.21 1.98
CA GLU A 235 6.64 -5.16 1.61
C GLU A 235 5.34 -4.44 1.25
N SER A 236 4.98 -3.41 2.00
CA SER A 236 3.80 -2.56 1.74
C SER A 236 3.95 -1.82 0.41
N MET A 237 5.08 -1.14 0.20
CA MET A 237 5.38 -0.44 -1.06
C MET A 237 5.42 -1.42 -2.24
N SER A 238 6.05 -2.58 -2.07
CA SER A 238 6.09 -3.61 -3.11
C SER A 238 4.68 -4.07 -3.51
N LEU A 239 3.81 -4.26 -2.53
CA LEU A 239 2.42 -4.62 -2.77
C LEU A 239 1.65 -3.49 -3.47
N LEU A 240 1.79 -2.25 -3.01
CA LEU A 240 1.13 -1.08 -3.59
C LEU A 240 1.57 -0.81 -5.03
N ILE A 241 2.86 -0.87 -5.32
CA ILE A 241 3.40 -0.68 -6.68
C ILE A 241 2.95 -1.81 -7.60
N ASN A 242 3.01 -3.07 -7.15
CA ASN A 242 2.48 -4.19 -7.93
C ASN A 242 0.98 -4.00 -8.23
N PHE A 243 0.21 -3.52 -7.25
CA PHE A 243 -1.20 -3.18 -7.43
C PHE A 243 -1.40 -2.07 -8.47
N ILE A 244 -0.66 -0.96 -8.39
CA ILE A 244 -0.77 0.17 -9.31
C ILE A 244 -0.44 -0.27 -10.75
N LEU A 245 0.66 -1.01 -10.92
CA LEU A 245 1.03 -1.57 -12.22
C LEU A 245 -0.01 -2.57 -12.74
N TYR A 246 -0.65 -3.31 -11.84
CA TYR A 246 -1.70 -4.25 -12.21
C TYR A 246 -2.95 -3.56 -12.71
N ILE A 247 -3.44 -2.52 -12.05
CA ILE A 247 -4.65 -1.82 -12.51
C ILE A 247 -4.41 -1.04 -13.81
N ASP A 248 -3.18 -0.59 -14.08
CA ASP A 248 -2.78 0.00 -15.36
C ASP A 248 -2.57 -1.07 -16.46
N SER A 249 -2.50 -2.35 -16.07
CA SER A 249 -2.27 -3.44 -17.02
C SER A 249 -3.56 -3.81 -17.78
N PRO A 250 -3.45 -4.29 -19.04
CA PRO A 250 -4.60 -4.76 -19.82
C PRO A 250 -5.36 -5.94 -19.20
N ASP A 251 -4.67 -6.73 -18.36
CA ASP A 251 -5.22 -7.92 -17.70
C ASP A 251 -5.78 -7.60 -16.30
N SER A 252 -6.00 -6.32 -16.02
CA SER A 252 -6.58 -5.86 -14.77
C SER A 252 -8.00 -6.37 -14.59
N ASP A 253 -8.28 -6.91 -13.40
CA ASP A 253 -9.59 -7.35 -12.98
C ASP A 253 -10.02 -6.49 -11.82
N VAL A 254 -10.68 -5.37 -12.15
CA VAL A 254 -11.20 -4.40 -11.19
C VAL A 254 -12.71 -4.36 -11.35
N LYS A 255 -13.44 -4.75 -10.31
CA LYS A 255 -14.90 -4.67 -10.26
C LYS A 255 -15.34 -3.72 -9.16
N GLU A 256 -16.11 -2.71 -9.54
CA GLU A 256 -16.73 -1.79 -8.59
C GLU A 256 -18.05 -2.37 -8.05
N ASP A 257 -18.20 -2.42 -6.73
CA ASP A 257 -19.37 -3.04 -6.08
C ASP A 257 -19.56 -2.53 -4.65
N TYR A 258 -20.74 -2.73 -4.06
CA TYR A 258 -20.96 -2.49 -2.64
C TYR A 258 -20.53 -3.69 -1.80
N PRO A 259 -19.85 -3.49 -0.65
CA PRO A 259 -19.56 -4.55 0.29
C PRO A 259 -20.83 -5.24 0.81
N LYS A 260 -20.73 -6.54 1.07
CA LYS A 260 -21.84 -7.34 1.63
C LYS A 260 -22.28 -6.87 3.02
N SER A 261 -21.41 -6.16 3.73
CA SER A 261 -21.65 -5.56 5.04
C SER A 261 -22.54 -4.31 4.99
N TYR A 262 -22.73 -3.71 3.81
CA TYR A 262 -23.52 -2.49 3.67
C TYR A 262 -25.02 -2.74 3.82
N PRO A 263 -25.84 -1.69 4.06
CA PRO A 263 -27.28 -1.86 4.26
C PRO A 263 -27.99 -2.48 3.05
N LYS A 264 -28.22 -3.81 3.09
CA LYS A 264 -28.75 -4.63 1.98
C LYS A 264 -29.97 -4.04 1.28
N LYS A 265 -30.91 -3.47 2.06
CA LYS A 265 -32.13 -2.85 1.52
C LYS A 265 -31.85 -1.59 0.69
N LEU A 266 -30.85 -0.78 1.08
CA LEU A 266 -30.47 0.42 0.33
C LEU A 266 -29.63 0.04 -0.89
N VAL A 267 -28.68 -0.89 -0.73
CA VAL A 267 -27.88 -1.42 -1.84
C VAL A 267 -28.77 -2.03 -2.93
N ALA A 268 -29.72 -2.91 -2.56
CA ALA A 268 -30.63 -3.50 -3.53
C ALA A 268 -31.46 -2.44 -4.28
N LYS A 269 -31.88 -1.37 -3.61
CA LYS A 269 -32.58 -0.24 -4.25
C LYS A 269 -31.68 0.56 -5.18
N ALA A 270 -30.41 0.74 -4.82
CA ALA A 270 -29.43 1.40 -5.67
C ALA A 270 -29.15 0.60 -6.95
N GLU A 271 -29.07 -0.74 -6.86
CA GLU A 271 -28.72 -1.61 -7.98
C GLU A 271 -29.89 -1.97 -8.90
N SER A 272 -31.09 -2.17 -8.34
CA SER A 272 -32.25 -2.71 -9.08
C SER A 272 -33.43 -1.76 -9.19
N GLY A 273 -33.37 -0.61 -8.50
CA GLY A 273 -34.43 0.40 -8.55
C GLY A 273 -34.54 1.07 -9.92
N ASN A 274 -35.69 1.68 -10.20
CA ASN A 274 -35.80 2.58 -11.36
C ASN A 274 -34.84 3.77 -11.22
N SER A 275 -34.54 4.49 -12.31
CA SER A 275 -33.51 5.56 -12.33
C SER A 275 -33.63 6.58 -11.20
N LYS A 276 -34.85 6.93 -10.76
CA LYS A 276 -35.08 7.89 -9.67
C LYS A 276 -34.86 7.27 -8.29
N GLU A 277 -35.32 6.04 -8.08
CA GLU A 277 -35.13 5.30 -6.83
C GLU A 277 -33.67 4.93 -6.62
N ALA A 278 -32.99 4.46 -7.66
CA ALA A 278 -31.57 4.15 -7.65
C ALA A 278 -30.74 5.36 -7.22
N LYS A 279 -30.90 6.51 -7.89
CA LYS A 279 -30.20 7.76 -7.55
C LYS A 279 -30.47 8.23 -6.12
N ARG A 280 -31.70 8.08 -5.62
CA ARG A 280 -32.05 8.43 -4.23
C ARG A 280 -31.38 7.49 -3.23
N ALA A 281 -31.33 6.19 -3.52
CA ALA A 281 -30.66 5.21 -2.69
C ALA A 281 -29.15 5.42 -2.67
N GLU A 282 -28.53 5.69 -3.82
CA GLU A 282 -27.11 6.06 -3.95
C GLU A 282 -26.79 7.34 -3.17
N SER A 283 -27.61 8.39 -3.32
CA SER A 283 -27.45 9.64 -2.56
C SER A 283 -27.57 9.39 -1.06
N LYS A 284 -28.49 8.51 -0.64
CA LYS A 284 -28.67 8.16 0.77
C LYS A 284 -27.46 7.39 1.30
N LEU A 285 -26.95 6.42 0.55
CA LEU A 285 -25.72 5.68 0.87
C LEU A 285 -24.55 6.65 1.02
N ALA A 286 -24.35 7.54 0.05
CA ALA A 286 -23.27 8.54 0.08
C ALA A 286 -23.38 9.49 1.28
N SER A 287 -24.59 9.97 1.59
CA SER A 287 -24.85 10.81 2.78
C SER A 287 -24.57 10.11 4.11
N GLN A 288 -24.56 8.77 4.09
CA GLN A 288 -24.23 7.95 5.25
C GLN A 288 -22.76 7.53 5.27
N GLY A 289 -21.92 8.00 4.33
CA GLY A 289 -20.51 7.64 4.25
C GLY A 289 -20.20 6.39 3.42
N TYR A 290 -21.21 5.70 2.88
CA TYR A 290 -21.03 4.50 2.07
C TYR A 290 -20.66 4.84 0.62
N THR A 291 -19.59 4.23 0.11
CA THR A 291 -19.16 4.33 -1.29
C THR A 291 -18.98 2.95 -1.92
N LYS A 292 -18.96 2.87 -3.25
CA LYS A 292 -18.59 1.62 -3.91
C LYS A 292 -17.10 1.37 -3.77
N ILE A 293 -16.71 0.11 -3.77
CA ILE A 293 -15.33 -0.33 -3.61
C ILE A 293 -14.87 -1.01 -4.89
N LYS A 294 -13.63 -0.74 -5.28
CA LYS A 294 -12.96 -1.38 -6.40
C LYS A 294 -12.30 -2.66 -5.93
N PHE A 295 -12.95 -3.80 -6.15
CA PHE A 295 -12.41 -5.12 -5.82
C PHE A 295 -11.45 -5.60 -6.91
N VAL A 296 -10.26 -6.04 -6.51
CA VAL A 296 -9.15 -6.34 -7.41
C VAL A 296 -8.80 -7.82 -7.35
N GLY A 297 -8.85 -8.51 -8.49
CA GLY A 297 -8.39 -9.89 -8.64
C GLY A 297 -9.42 -10.98 -8.30
N LYS A 298 -10.72 -10.67 -8.24
CA LYS A 298 -11.79 -11.65 -7.93
C LYS A 298 -11.81 -12.86 -8.87
N SER A 299 -11.49 -12.67 -10.14
CA SER A 299 -11.41 -13.72 -11.16
C SER A 299 -10.29 -14.73 -10.89
N LEU A 300 -9.24 -14.33 -10.16
CA LEU A 300 -8.09 -15.18 -9.86
C LEU A 300 -8.43 -16.33 -8.90
N ARG A 301 -9.51 -16.24 -8.11
CA ARG A 301 -10.01 -17.34 -7.27
C ARG A 301 -10.13 -18.66 -8.04
N LYS A 302 -10.56 -18.61 -9.31
CA LYS A 302 -10.69 -19.80 -10.17
C LYS A 302 -9.34 -20.46 -10.48
N TYR A 303 -8.28 -19.67 -10.56
CA TYR A 303 -6.92 -20.15 -10.84
C TYR A 303 -6.35 -20.96 -9.66
N PHE A 304 -6.65 -20.54 -8.43
CA PHE A 304 -6.17 -21.21 -7.21
C PHE A 304 -7.00 -22.43 -6.79
N GLN A 305 -8.27 -22.54 -7.23
CA GLN A 305 -9.13 -23.69 -6.89
C GLN A 305 -8.82 -24.97 -7.69
N GLN A 306 -7.96 -24.90 -8.71
CA GLN A 306 -7.60 -26.04 -9.56
C GLN A 306 -6.38 -26.84 -9.06
N GLU A 307 -5.93 -26.66 -7.82
CA GLU A 307 -4.71 -27.31 -7.31
C GLU A 307 -5.00 -28.60 -6.54
N SER A 308 -4.68 -29.74 -7.14
CA SER A 308 -4.46 -31.02 -6.44
C SER A 308 -3.57 -31.92 -7.30
N PHE A 309 -2.25 -32.01 -7.05
CA PHE A 309 -1.44 -33.06 -7.67
C PHE A 309 -0.22 -33.48 -6.85
N GLY A 310 -0.03 -34.81 -6.79
CA GLY A 310 1.18 -35.47 -6.32
C GLY A 310 2.26 -35.48 -7.41
N SER A 311 3.49 -35.15 -7.02
CA SER A 311 4.68 -35.32 -7.86
C SER A 311 5.87 -35.67 -6.97
N SER A 312 6.90 -36.29 -7.56
CA SER A 312 8.10 -36.79 -6.86
C SER A 312 9.18 -35.73 -6.62
N VAL A 313 9.06 -34.54 -7.23
CA VAL A 313 9.99 -33.42 -7.05
C VAL A 313 9.25 -32.27 -6.36
N SER A 314 9.86 -31.67 -5.34
CA SER A 314 9.23 -30.58 -4.60
C SER A 314 8.96 -29.39 -5.54
N PRO A 315 7.68 -28.99 -5.72
CA PRO A 315 7.33 -27.86 -6.55
C PRO A 315 7.91 -26.57 -5.97
N HIS A 316 8.46 -25.70 -6.82
CA HIS A 316 8.95 -24.37 -6.40
C HIS A 316 8.31 -23.25 -7.22
N TRP A 317 8.18 -22.09 -6.60
CA TRP A 317 7.68 -20.89 -7.27
C TRP A 317 8.78 -20.23 -8.07
N ARG A 318 8.53 -20.01 -9.36
CA ARG A 318 9.26 -19.04 -10.18
C ARG A 318 8.68 -17.65 -9.91
N ARG A 319 9.55 -16.72 -9.53
CA ARG A 319 9.18 -15.33 -9.22
C ARG A 319 8.63 -14.62 -10.46
N GLY A 320 7.53 -13.89 -10.28
CA GLY A 320 6.98 -12.99 -11.28
C GLY A 320 7.77 -11.68 -11.39
N HIS A 321 7.60 -10.97 -12.50
CA HIS A 321 8.20 -9.66 -12.71
C HIS A 321 7.41 -8.86 -13.74
N TRP A 322 7.66 -7.56 -13.74
CA TRP A 322 7.15 -6.65 -14.76
C TRP A 322 8.15 -6.49 -15.89
N ARG A 323 7.66 -6.57 -17.13
CA ARG A 323 8.45 -6.31 -18.34
C ARG A 323 7.85 -5.12 -19.08
N LYS A 324 8.71 -4.22 -19.58
CA LYS A 324 8.28 -3.21 -20.54
C LYS A 324 7.99 -3.89 -21.88
N GLN A 325 6.73 -3.94 -22.27
CA GLN A 325 6.29 -4.50 -23.53
C GLN A 325 6.04 -3.36 -24.53
N PRO A 326 6.76 -3.30 -25.66
CA PRO A 326 6.43 -2.38 -26.74
C PRO A 326 5.00 -2.60 -27.23
N TYR A 327 4.29 -1.53 -27.55
CA TYR A 327 2.96 -1.59 -28.16
C TYR A 327 2.77 -0.44 -29.15
N GLY A 328 1.80 -0.59 -30.06
CA GLY A 328 1.55 0.38 -31.13
C GLY A 328 2.55 0.28 -32.27
N LEU A 329 2.54 1.28 -33.15
CA LEU A 329 3.48 1.35 -34.27
C LEU A 329 4.89 1.57 -33.74
N LYS A 330 5.88 0.91 -34.37
CA LYS A 330 7.29 0.94 -33.95
C LYS A 330 7.86 2.36 -33.82
N GLU A 331 7.37 3.29 -34.64
CA GLU A 331 7.79 4.69 -34.68
C GLU A 331 7.32 5.50 -33.47
N GLU A 332 6.26 5.06 -32.78
CA GLU A 332 5.72 5.76 -31.61
C GLU A 332 6.53 5.49 -30.33
N GLY A 333 7.38 4.45 -30.31
CA GLY A 333 8.24 4.11 -29.18
C GLY A 333 7.50 3.80 -27.87
N LYS A 334 6.19 3.53 -27.92
CA LYS A 334 5.35 3.34 -26.74
C LYS A 334 5.61 1.99 -26.08
N THR A 335 5.67 1.99 -24.75
CA THR A 335 5.80 0.78 -23.95
C THR A 335 4.74 0.75 -22.85
N ARG A 336 4.26 -0.43 -22.49
CA ARG A 336 3.35 -0.66 -21.36
C ARG A 336 3.92 -1.72 -20.41
N PRO A 337 3.57 -1.70 -19.12
CA PRO A 337 3.90 -2.79 -18.22
C PRO A 337 3.16 -4.06 -18.64
N ALA A 338 3.88 -5.18 -18.71
CA ALA A 338 3.32 -6.51 -18.89
C ALA A 338 3.73 -7.37 -17.69
N TRP A 339 2.73 -7.94 -17.01
CA TRP A 339 2.99 -8.79 -15.85
C TRP A 339 3.31 -10.21 -16.28
N ILE A 340 4.55 -10.63 -16.04
CA ILE A 340 4.90 -12.05 -16.08
C ILE A 340 4.55 -12.62 -14.72
N LYS A 341 3.36 -13.25 -14.64
CA LYS A 341 2.82 -13.81 -13.39
C LYS A 341 3.75 -14.88 -12.79
N PRO A 342 3.84 -14.98 -11.46
CA PRO A 342 4.52 -16.10 -10.81
C PRO A 342 3.90 -17.44 -11.22
N THR A 343 4.74 -18.45 -11.46
CA THR A 343 4.31 -19.79 -11.87
C THR A 343 4.97 -20.86 -11.01
N ILE A 344 4.28 -21.96 -10.72
CA ILE A 344 4.88 -23.14 -10.10
C ILE A 344 5.61 -23.94 -11.18
N VAL A 345 6.89 -24.22 -10.94
CA VAL A 345 7.73 -25.08 -11.80
C VAL A 345 7.73 -26.49 -11.22
N ASN A 346 7.84 -27.50 -12.10
CA ASN A 346 7.71 -28.93 -11.80
C ASN A 346 6.28 -29.35 -11.39
N LYS A 347 5.27 -28.69 -11.95
CA LYS A 347 3.86 -29.09 -11.83
C LYS A 347 3.64 -30.39 -12.63
N GLY A 348 4.01 -31.53 -12.05
CA GLY A 348 3.75 -32.87 -12.60
C GLY A 348 4.60 -33.24 -13.82
N THR A 349 5.92 -33.28 -13.69
CA THR A 349 6.74 -34.10 -14.60
C THR A 349 6.50 -35.57 -14.27
N THR A 350 5.49 -36.18 -14.89
CA THR A 350 5.62 -37.58 -15.26
C THR A 350 6.61 -37.64 -16.42
N ASP A 351 7.61 -38.50 -16.29
CA ASP A 351 8.66 -38.75 -17.26
C ASP A 351 8.08 -38.98 -18.67
N GLU A 352 7.92 -37.93 -19.47
CA GLU A 352 7.83 -38.03 -20.93
C GLU A 352 8.03 -36.63 -21.55
N GLN A 353 9.22 -36.47 -22.15
CA GLN A 353 9.61 -35.47 -23.16
C GLN A 353 9.91 -34.04 -22.68
N ASP A 354 11.18 -33.87 -22.29
CA ASP A 354 11.95 -32.68 -22.65
C ASP A 354 11.77 -32.34 -24.15
N MET A 355 11.13 -31.22 -24.45
CA MET A 355 11.50 -30.41 -25.61
C MET A 355 11.48 -28.92 -25.24
N PRO A 356 12.62 -28.22 -25.35
CA PRO A 356 12.67 -26.77 -25.17
C PRO A 356 12.22 -26.07 -26.45
N GLY A 357 11.28 -25.13 -26.34
CA GLY A 357 10.99 -24.19 -27.43
C GLY A 357 9.53 -23.78 -27.50
N HIS A 358 9.18 -22.65 -26.90
CA HIS A 358 7.94 -21.95 -27.26
C HIS A 358 8.22 -21.04 -28.46
N ILE A 359 7.65 -21.39 -29.60
CA ILE A 359 7.55 -20.53 -30.78
C ILE A 359 6.43 -19.52 -30.51
N TYR A 360 6.70 -18.23 -30.66
CA TYR A 360 5.66 -17.21 -30.73
C TYR A 360 5.21 -17.10 -32.19
N GLU A 361 3.89 -17.16 -32.44
CA GLU A 361 3.33 -16.74 -33.72
C GLU A 361 3.57 -15.23 -33.90
N VAL A 362 3.97 -14.84 -35.11
CA VAL A 362 4.34 -13.49 -35.53
C VAL A 362 3.11 -12.66 -35.86
#